data_AF-A0A377E389-F1
#
_entry.id   AF-A0A377E389-F1
#
_cell.length_a   1.000
_cell.length_b   1.000
_cell.length_c   1.000
_cell.angle_alpha   90.00
_cell.angle_beta   90.00
_cell.angle_gamma   90.00
#
_symmetry.space_group_name_H-M   'P 1'
#
loop_
_entity.id
_entity.type
_entity.pdbx_description
1 polymer ?
#
loop_
_entity_poly.entity_id
_entity_poly.type
_entity_poly.pdbx_seq_one_letter_code
_entity_poly.pdbx_strand_id
1 'polypeptide(L)'
;MSRKGNCYDNAPMESFWGTLKNESLSHYRFNNRDEAISVIREYIEIFYNRQRRHSRLGNISPAAFREKYHQMTAKKRTNGSVRYCQYTSTLRAGA
;
A
#
# COMPACT_ATOMS: atom_id res chain seq x y z
N MET A 1 -3.33 2.32 -18.30
CA MET A 1 -4.53 3.03 -17.85
C MET A 1 -5.54 1.99 -17.36
N SER A 2 -6.03 2.14 -16.12
CA SER A 2 -7.02 1.21 -15.52
C SER A 2 -8.33 1.23 -16.33
N ARG A 3 -9.12 0.13 -16.29
CA ARG A 3 -10.36 0.01 -17.07
C ARG A 3 -11.34 1.14 -16.68
N LYS A 4 -11.90 1.82 -17.68
CA LYS A 4 -12.89 2.89 -17.50
C LYS A 4 -14.09 2.33 -16.70
N GLY A 5 -14.18 2.69 -15.42
CA GLY A 5 -15.30 2.29 -14.55
C GLY A 5 -14.96 1.80 -13.14
N ASN A 6 -13.69 1.54 -12.78
CA ASN A 6 -13.34 1.19 -11.39
C ASN A 6 -12.35 2.20 -10.78
N CYS A 7 -12.89 3.23 -10.14
CA CYS A 7 -12.09 4.25 -9.44
C CYS A 7 -11.27 3.67 -8.27
N TYR A 8 -11.68 2.54 -7.69
CA TYR A 8 -10.99 1.92 -6.56
C TYR A 8 -9.67 1.26 -6.93
N ASP A 9 -9.48 0.89 -8.21
CA ASP A 9 -8.22 0.31 -8.69
C ASP A 9 -7.13 1.39 -8.81
N ASN A 10 -7.50 2.60 -9.24
CA ASN A 10 -6.58 3.72 -9.42
C ASN A 10 -6.37 4.54 -8.14
N ALA A 11 -7.39 4.67 -7.30
CA ALA A 11 -7.34 5.44 -6.05
C ALA A 11 -6.12 5.19 -5.15
N PRO A 12 -5.68 3.93 -4.88
CA PRO A 12 -4.49 3.69 -4.07
C PRO A 12 -3.21 4.19 -4.76
N MET A 13 -3.13 4.05 -6.08
CA MET A 13 -2.00 4.52 -6.87
C MET A 13 -1.94 6.05 -6.91
N GLU A 14 -3.08 6.72 -7.12
CA GLU A 14 -3.15 8.19 -7.10
C GLU A 14 -2.75 8.76 -5.74
N SER A 15 -3.24 8.15 -4.66
CA SER A 15 -2.88 8.54 -3.30
C SER A 15 -1.37 8.39 -3.07
N PHE A 16 -0.78 7.27 -3.51
CA PHE A 16 0.67 7.05 -3.44
C PHE A 16 1.47 8.16 -4.17
N TRP A 17 1.11 8.49 -5.41
CA TRP A 17 1.81 9.51 -6.17
C TRP A 17 1.66 10.92 -5.58
N GLY A 18 0.51 11.24 -4.99
CA GLY A 18 0.31 12.49 -4.25
C GLY A 18 1.26 12.59 -3.06
N THR A 19 1.34 11.53 -2.27
CA THR A 19 2.21 11.42 -1.09
C THR A 19 3.70 11.49 -1.44
N LEU A 20 4.15 10.70 -2.43
CA LEU A 20 5.54 10.69 -2.90
C LEU A 20 6.00 12.09 -3.32
N LYS A 21 5.17 12.78 -4.12
CA LYS A 21 5.50 14.14 -4.57
C LYS A 21 5.63 15.09 -3.40
N ASN A 22 4.66 15.07 -2.48
CA ASN A 22 4.61 16.01 -1.37
C ASN A 22 5.79 15.84 -0.38
N GLU A 23 6.13 14.60 -0.03
CA GLU A 23 7.12 14.33 1.02
C GLU A 23 8.54 14.18 0.50
N SER A 24 8.74 13.61 -0.70
CA SER A 24 10.07 13.31 -1.23
C SER A 24 10.49 14.30 -2.32
N LEU A 25 9.63 14.54 -3.31
CA LEU A 25 10.05 15.28 -4.51
C LEU A 25 9.97 16.80 -4.35
N SER A 26 9.07 17.32 -3.50
CA SER A 26 8.94 18.76 -3.25
C SER A 26 10.19 19.40 -2.66
N HIS A 27 11.02 18.64 -1.94
CA HIS A 27 12.22 19.14 -1.28
C HIS A 27 13.52 18.92 -2.08
N TYR A 28 13.46 18.19 -3.20
CA TYR A 28 14.64 17.84 -3.98
C TYR A 28 14.71 18.60 -5.31
N ARG A 29 15.91 19.03 -5.68
CA ARG A 29 16.26 19.51 -7.02
C ARG A 29 17.21 18.50 -7.63
N PHE A 30 16.70 17.70 -8.57
CA PHE A 30 17.49 16.68 -9.23
C PHE A 30 18.28 17.30 -10.38
N ASN A 31 19.60 17.10 -10.38
CA ASN A 31 20.46 17.53 -11.47
C ASN A 31 20.39 16.55 -12.65
N ASN A 32 20.16 15.26 -12.38
CA ASN A 32 20.13 14.19 -13.37
C ASN A 32 18.96 13.24 -13.12
N ARG A 33 18.55 12.53 -14.18
CA ARG A 33 17.47 11.54 -14.11
C ARG A 33 17.81 10.35 -13.22
N ASP A 34 19.07 9.91 -13.23
CA ASP A 34 19.53 8.75 -12.45
C ASP A 34 19.41 8.99 -10.94
N GLU A 35 19.81 10.18 -10.48
CA GLU A 35 19.64 10.64 -9.10
C GLU A 35 18.17 10.59 -8.67
N ALA A 36 17.25 11.08 -9.52
CA ALA A 36 15.82 11.02 -9.25
C ALA A 36 15.32 9.58 -9.13
N ILE A 37 15.79 8.68 -10.00
CA ILE A 37 15.44 7.26 -9.94
C ILE A 37 15.93 6.64 -8.63
N SER A 38 17.18 6.91 -8.24
CA SER A 38 17.77 6.39 -7.01
C SER A 38 16.98 6.82 -5.77
N VAL A 39 16.67 8.11 -5.65
CA VAL A 39 15.89 8.65 -4.52
C VAL A 39 14.48 8.08 -4.49
N ILE A 40 13.80 8.00 -5.63
CA ILE A 40 12.45 7.42 -5.70
C ILE A 40 12.48 5.94 -5.30
N ARG A 41 13.48 5.19 -5.75
CA ARG A 41 13.65 3.77 -5.39
C ARG A 41 13.86 3.60 -3.89
N GLU A 42 14.78 4.36 -3.31
CA GLU A 42 15.04 4.31 -1.87
C GLU A 42 13.77 4.66 -1.07
N TYR A 43 13.07 5.71 -1.49
CA TYR A 43 11.81 6.09 -0.86
C TYR A 43 10.79 4.94 -0.91
N ILE A 44 10.64 4.26 -2.05
CA ILE A 44 9.68 3.14 -2.18
C ILE A 44 10.11 1.95 -1.33
N GLU A 45 11.36 1.50 -1.48
CA GLU A 45 11.84 0.24 -0.90
C GLU A 45 12.06 0.35 0.62
N ILE A 46 12.65 1.45 1.07
CA ILE A 46 13.11 1.62 2.44
C ILE A 46 12.08 2.37 3.27
N PHE A 47 11.65 3.55 2.82
CA PHE A 47 10.74 4.37 3.61
C PHE A 47 9.30 3.87 3.52
N TYR A 48 8.71 3.85 2.32
CA TYR A 48 7.30 3.56 2.12
C TYR A 48 6.93 2.13 2.51
N ASN A 49 7.65 1.13 2.01
CA ASN A 49 7.28 -0.27 2.26
C ASN A 49 7.62 -0.75 3.67
N ARG A 50 8.78 -0.35 4.23
CA ARG A 50 9.28 -0.91 5.51
C ARG A 50 8.95 -0.04 6.72
N GLN A 51 8.97 1.29 6.59
CA GLN A 51 8.91 2.20 7.73
C GLN A 51 7.59 2.97 7.84
N ARG A 52 6.97 3.36 6.72
CA ARG A 52 5.78 4.21 6.72
C ARG A 52 4.62 3.54 7.43
N ARG A 53 4.12 4.16 8.50
CA ARG A 53 2.96 3.66 9.25
C ARG A 53 1.68 4.22 8.66
N HIS A 54 0.69 3.36 8.45
CA HIS A 54 -0.61 3.77 7.93
C HIS A 54 -1.70 3.50 8.96
N SER A 55 -2.44 4.55 9.37
CA SER A 55 -3.54 4.45 10.35
C SER A 55 -4.58 3.39 9.96
N ARG A 56 -5.00 3.38 8.70
CA ARG A 56 -5.89 2.37 8.09
C ARG A 56 -5.40 0.91 8.22
N LEU A 57 -4.09 0.69 8.33
CA LEU A 57 -3.51 -0.65 8.48
C LEU A 57 -3.31 -1.07 9.95
N GLY A 58 -3.81 -0.29 10.91
CA GLY A 58 -3.50 -0.51 12.33
C GLY A 58 -2.16 0.10 12.75
N ASN A 59 -1.73 1.14 12.03
CA ASN A 59 -0.51 1.90 12.33
C ASN A 59 0.78 1.06 12.24
N ILE A 60 0.81 0.11 11.30
CA ILE A 60 1.97 -0.71 10.93
C ILE A 60 2.40 -0.43 9.49
N SER A 61 3.59 -0.89 9.11
CA SER A 61 4.10 -0.71 7.74
C SER A 61 3.44 -1.67 6.73
N PRO A 62 3.41 -1.30 5.43
CA PRO A 62 2.89 -2.17 4.38
C PRO A 62 3.53 -3.57 4.38
N ALA A 63 4.84 -3.66 4.58
CA ALA A 63 5.54 -4.94 4.68
C ALA A 63 5.06 -5.79 5.86
N ALA A 64 4.95 -5.18 7.05
CA ALA A 64 4.45 -5.86 8.25
C ALA A 64 2.99 -6.31 8.10
N PHE A 65 2.15 -5.48 7.46
CA PHE A 65 0.77 -5.83 7.15
C PHE A 65 0.71 -7.03 6.20
N ARG A 66 1.52 -7.03 5.14
CA ARG A 66 1.59 -8.14 4.17
C ARG A 66 2.03 -9.45 4.83
N GLU A 67 3.01 -9.40 5.72
CA GLU A 67 3.47 -10.57 6.46
C GLU A 67 2.37 -11.13 7.38
N LYS A 68 1.70 -10.26 8.17
CA LYS A 68 0.56 -10.66 9.01
C LYS A 68 -0.55 -11.30 8.19
N TYR A 69 -0.85 -10.74 7.01
CA TYR A 69 -1.84 -11.29 6.08
C TYR A 69 -1.45 -12.69 5.58
N HIS A 70 -0.19 -12.89 5.19
CA HIS A 70 0.31 -14.21 4.77
C HIS A 70 0.26 -15.25 5.90
N GLN A 71 0.61 -14.86 7.12
CA GLN A 71 0.51 -15.74 8.29
C GLN A 71 -0.95 -16.15 8.57
N MET A 72 -1.90 -15.21 8.47
CA MET A 72 -3.34 -15.49 8.63
C MET A 72 -3.87 -16.42 7.53
N THR A 73 -3.49 -16.20 6.28
CA THR A 73 -3.94 -17.02 5.15
C THR A 73 -3.33 -18.43 5.18
N ALA A 74 -2.07 -18.56 5.60
CA ALA A 74 -1.43 -19.86 5.81
C ALA A 74 -2.13 -20.68 6.93
N LYS A 75 -2.45 -20.06 8.07
CA LYS A 75 -3.20 -20.72 9.16
C LYS A 75 -4.62 -21.16 8.77
N LYS A 76 -5.28 -20.45 7.86
CA LYS A 76 -6.60 -20.86 7.34
C LYS A 76 -6.52 -22.09 6.44
N ARG A 77 -5.40 -22.29 5.74
CA ARG A 77 -5.17 -23.48 4.90
C ARG A 77 -4.93 -24.75 5.72
N THR A 78 -4.31 -24.65 6.89
CA THR A 78 -4.02 -25.81 7.75
C THR A 78 -5.26 -26.32 8.51
N ASN A 79 -6.27 -25.48 8.73
CA ASN A 79 -7.44 -25.83 9.55
C ASN A 79 -8.68 -26.26 8.74
N GLY A 80 -8.52 -26.69 7.48
CA GLY A 80 -9.54 -27.51 6.80
C GLY A 80 -10.94 -26.89 6.68
N SER A 81 -11.08 -25.68 6.12
CA SER A 81 -12.30 -25.23 5.44
C SER A 81 -12.00 -23.95 4.68
N VAL A 82 -11.67 -24.08 3.39
CA VAL A 82 -11.37 -22.92 2.52
C VAL A 82 -12.68 -22.26 2.13
N ARG A 83 -13.22 -21.41 3.01
CA ARG A 83 -14.15 -20.36 2.59
C ARG A 83 -13.32 -19.11 2.30
N TYR A 84 -13.24 -18.74 1.02
CA TYR A 84 -12.81 -17.41 0.61
C TYR A 84 -13.80 -16.39 1.19
N CYS A 85 -13.55 -15.92 2.41
CA CYS A 85 -14.16 -14.69 2.89
C CYS A 85 -13.45 -13.55 2.16
N GLN A 86 -14.01 -13.15 1.02
CA GLN A 86 -13.66 -11.89 0.39
C GLN A 86 -13.93 -10.80 1.42
N TYR A 87 -12.88 -10.14 1.91
CA TYR A 87 -13.03 -8.90 2.67
C TYR A 87 -13.34 -7.77 1.68
N THR A 88 -14.46 -7.89 0.97
CA THR A 88 -15.17 -6.75 0.41
C THR A 88 -16.01 -6.17 1.54
N SER A 89 -15.51 -5.07 2.13
CA SER A 89 -16.32 -4.03 2.76
C SER A 89 -17.58 -4.49 3.50
N THR A 90 -17.45 -4.87 4.78
CA THR A 90 -18.55 -4.69 5.73
C THR A 90 -18.70 -3.20 6.04
N LEU A 91 -19.33 -2.47 5.10
CA LEU A 91 -20.07 -1.25 5.40
C LEU A 91 -21.33 -1.69 6.17
N ARG A 92 -21.16 -1.85 7.49
CA ARG A 92 -22.27 -1.78 8.43
C ARG A 92 -22.62 -0.29 8.55
N ALA A 93 -23.52 0.17 7.69
CA ALA A 93 -24.20 1.44 7.87
C ALA A 93 -25.10 1.29 9.10
N GLY A 94 -24.62 1.80 10.23
CA GLY A 94 -25.43 2.13 11.39
C GLY A 94 -25.33 3.63 11.60
N ALA A 95 -26.28 4.36 11.04
CA ALA A 95 -26.84 5.64 11.46
C ALA A 95 -27.91 6.02 10.43
#